data_AF-A0A484YT25-F1
#
_entry.id   AF-A0A484YT25-F1
#
_cell.length_a   1.000
_cell.length_b   1.000
_cell.length_c   1.000
_cell.angle_alpha   90.00
_cell.angle_beta   90.00
_cell.angle_gamma   90.00
#
_symmetry.space_group_name_H-M   'P 1'
#
loop_
_entity.id
_entity.type
_entity.pdbx_description
1 polymer ?
#
loop_
_entity_poly.entity_id
_entity_poly.type
_entity_poly.pdbx_seq_one_letter_code
_entity_poly.pdbx_strand_id
1 'polypeptide(L)'
;MKIREDGCYQSKAVYTVLALNLEGKKEVLGLYLSESEGANFWLSVLSDLQNRGVEDILIACVDGLTGFPEAINSIYPQTEYSCASFTRYVTRLNMWRQNTIKRSWPSLKPVYRAVSKEAAETALDELEAKRGQQYPVVLQSWRRKRETSVRRTFRYPANIRKVIYTTNAIESVHRKFRKLTKT
;
A
#
# COMPACT_ATOMS: atom_id res chain seq x y z
N MET A 1 17.73 3.47 1.76
CA MET A 1 18.88 4.06 1.02
C MET A 1 20.05 4.10 1.98
N LYS A 2 21.27 3.75 1.54
CA LYS A 2 22.46 3.89 2.39
C LYS A 2 22.91 5.34 2.33
N ILE A 3 22.89 6.02 3.47
CA ILE A 3 23.30 7.42 3.61
C ILE A 3 24.52 7.43 4.52
N ARG A 4 25.54 8.22 4.17
CA ARG A 4 26.73 8.39 5.00
C ARG A 4 26.46 9.51 5.98
N GLU A 5 26.50 9.19 7.26
CA GLU A 5 26.23 10.12 8.36
C GLU A 5 27.25 9.81 9.46
N ASP A 6 27.93 10.84 9.96
CA ASP A 6 29.00 10.73 10.97
C ASP A 6 30.07 9.67 10.64
N GLY A 7 30.43 9.58 9.35
CA GLY A 7 31.44 8.64 8.87
C GLY A 7 30.95 7.19 8.69
N CYS A 8 29.76 6.85 9.17
CA CYS A 8 29.14 5.53 9.07
C CYS A 8 28.04 5.48 7.99
N TYR A 9 27.89 4.32 7.34
CA TYR A 9 26.77 4.11 6.40
C TYR A 9 25.55 3.56 7.15
N GLN A 10 24.49 4.36 7.20
CA GLN A 10 23.22 3.96 7.81
C GLN A 10 22.16 3.70 6.74
N SER A 11 21.34 2.66 6.93
CA SER A 11 20.23 2.38 6.04
C SER A 11 18.98 3.12 6.50
N LYS A 12 18.67 4.25 5.86
CA LYS A 12 17.46 5.04 6.14
C LYS A 12 16.31 4.71 5.19
N ALA A 13 15.08 4.74 5.68
CA ALA A 13 13.88 4.61 4.87
C ALA A 13 13.49 5.97 4.27
N VAL A 14 13.13 5.96 2.99
CA VAL A 14 12.55 7.13 2.31
C VAL A 14 11.07 6.83 2.06
N TYR A 15 10.22 7.70 2.58
CA TYR A 15 8.78 7.67 2.36
C TYR A 15 8.43 8.58 1.21
N THR A 16 7.66 8.07 0.26
CA THR A 16 7.16 8.84 -0.87
C THR A 16 5.67 9.02 -0.73
N VAL A 17 5.22 10.27 -0.72
CA VAL A 17 3.79 10.62 -0.80
C VAL A 17 3.46 10.90 -2.25
N LEU A 18 2.68 10.00 -2.86
CA LEU A 18 2.18 10.12 -4.22
C LEU A 18 0.67 10.36 -4.17
N ALA A 19 0.21 11.45 -4.75
CA ALA A 19 -1.20 11.81 -4.83
C ALA A 19 -1.72 11.70 -6.27
N LEU A 20 -3.04 11.58 -6.36
CA LEU A 20 -3.80 11.72 -7.59
C LEU A 20 -4.79 12.86 -7.36
N ASN A 21 -4.73 13.90 -8.20
CA ASN A 21 -5.62 15.03 -8.08
C ASN A 21 -6.98 14.76 -8.77
N LEU A 22 -7.91 15.71 -8.69
CA LEU A 22 -9.25 15.59 -9.28
C LEU A 22 -9.23 15.51 -10.80
N GLU A 23 -8.20 16.06 -11.46
CA GLU A 23 -7.98 15.93 -12.90
C GLU A 23 -7.36 14.58 -13.31
N GLY A 24 -7.09 13.68 -12.35
CA GLY A 24 -6.48 12.38 -12.60
C GLY A 24 -4.98 12.43 -12.89
N LYS A 25 -4.31 13.54 -12.59
CA LYS A 25 -2.86 13.69 -12.69
C LYS A 25 -2.19 13.18 -11.42
N LYS A 26 -1.07 12.48 -11.62
CA LYS A 26 -0.26 11.91 -10.53
C LYS A 26 0.84 12.89 -10.17
N GLU A 27 0.95 13.20 -8.89
CA GLU A 27 1.91 14.17 -8.38
C GLU A 27 2.62 13.62 -7.14
N VAL A 28 3.93 13.81 -7.07
CA VAL A 28 4.70 13.48 -5.87
C VAL A 28 4.60 14.68 -4.94
N LEU A 29 3.82 14.56 -3.87
CA LEU A 29 3.65 15.64 -2.90
C LEU A 29 4.89 15.80 -2.03
N GLY A 30 5.62 14.73 -1.73
CA GLY A 30 6.82 14.83 -0.91
C GLY A 30 7.64 13.55 -0.81
N LEU A 31 8.90 13.73 -0.42
CA LEU A 31 9.84 12.68 -0.05
C LEU A 31 10.33 12.98 1.36
N TYR A 32 10.12 12.04 2.28
CA TYR A 32 10.45 12.21 3.69
C TYR A 32 11.41 11.12 4.12
N LEU A 33 12.53 11.53 4.73
CA LEU A 33 13.47 10.62 5.36
C LEU A 33 13.05 10.43 6.81
N SER A 34 13.03 9.19 7.28
CA SER A 34 12.88 8.92 8.71
C SER A 34 13.83 7.84 9.20
N GLU A 35 14.25 8.02 10.44
CA GLU A 35 14.91 7.00 11.26
C GLU A 35 13.89 6.13 12.03
N SER A 36 12.68 6.64 12.28
CA SER A 36 11.63 5.93 13.03
C SER A 36 10.25 6.00 12.37
N GLU A 37 9.51 4.88 12.40
CA GLU A 37 8.16 4.73 11.83
C GLU A 37 7.06 5.00 12.87
N GLY A 38 7.19 6.07 13.65
CA GLY A 38 6.27 6.41 14.73
C GLY A 38 5.09 7.30 14.31
N ALA A 39 4.05 7.36 15.16
CA ALA A 39 2.89 8.24 14.95
C ALA A 39 3.29 9.72 14.78
N ASN A 40 4.28 10.19 15.55
CA ASN A 40 4.77 11.57 15.49
C ASN A 40 5.38 11.91 14.12
N PHE A 41 6.05 10.95 13.47
CA PHE A 41 6.58 11.15 12.12
C PHE A 41 5.44 11.30 11.11
N TRP A 42 4.40 10.47 11.20
CA TRP A 42 3.27 10.58 10.29
C TRP A 42 2.45 11.86 10.52
N LEU A 43 2.31 12.30 11.77
CA LEU A 43 1.72 13.60 12.10
C LEU A 43 2.52 14.74 11.46
N SER A 44 3.85 14.75 11.58
CA SER A 44 4.66 15.83 10.99
C SER A 44 4.56 15.86 9.46
N VAL A 45 4.55 14.70 8.81
CA VAL A 45 4.34 14.59 7.35
C VAL A 45 2.98 15.14 6.95
N LEU A 46 1.92 14.78 7.65
CA LEU A 46 0.55 15.20 7.32
C LEU A 46 0.32 16.69 7.63
N SER A 47 0.93 17.22 8.69
CA SER A 47 0.95 18.66 8.99
C SER A 47 1.70 19.46 7.94
N ASP A 48 2.84 18.96 7.43
CA ASP A 48 3.55 19.59 6.31
C ASP A 48 2.65 19.71 5.07
N LEU A 49 1.91 18.65 4.74
CA LEU A 49 0.96 18.67 3.62
C LEU A 49 -0.15 19.71 3.84
N GLN A 50 -0.71 19.76 5.06
CA GLN A 50 -1.76 20.74 5.41
C GLN A 50 -1.23 22.17 5.29
N ASN A 51 -0.04 22.45 5.82
CA ASN A 51 0.61 23.76 5.76
C ASN A 51 0.94 24.19 4.32
N ARG A 52 1.13 23.23 3.41
CA ARG A 52 1.35 23.47 1.98
C ARG A 52 0.05 23.66 1.19
N GLY A 53 -1.10 23.67 1.86
CA GLY A 53 -2.41 23.93 1.26
C GLY A 53 -3.18 22.68 0.83
N VAL A 54 -2.81 21.49 1.30
CA VAL A 54 -3.68 20.31 1.12
C VAL A 54 -4.83 20.44 2.10
N GLU A 55 -6.02 20.77 1.59
CA GLU A 55 -7.21 20.98 2.41
C GLU A 55 -7.88 19.67 2.82
N ASP A 56 -7.99 18.72 1.87
CA ASP A 56 -8.70 17.46 2.11
C ASP A 56 -8.05 16.29 1.36
N ILE A 57 -8.19 15.10 1.95
CA ILE A 57 -7.74 13.83 1.40
C ILE A 57 -8.92 12.87 1.45
N LEU A 58 -9.47 12.53 0.29
CA LEU A 58 -10.61 11.60 0.21
C LEU A 58 -10.21 10.16 0.56
N ILE A 59 -9.07 9.71 0.03
CA ILE A 59 -8.60 8.32 0.15
C ILE A 59 -7.11 8.29 0.46
N ALA A 60 -6.74 7.71 1.61
CA ALA A 60 -5.35 7.45 1.96
C ALA A 60 -5.03 5.95 1.82
N CYS A 61 -4.03 5.62 1.00
CA CYS A 61 -3.61 4.23 0.75
C CYS A 61 -2.24 3.97 1.38
N VAL A 62 -2.20 3.25 2.51
CA VAL A 62 -0.96 3.01 3.28
C VAL A 62 -0.63 1.53 3.48
N ASP A 63 0.65 1.19 3.63
CA ASP A 63 1.10 -0.21 3.81
C ASP A 63 1.28 -0.56 5.29
N GLY A 64 0.18 -0.65 6.03
CA GLY A 64 0.17 -1.15 7.41
C GLY A 64 1.13 -0.42 8.36
N LEU A 65 1.26 0.90 8.17
CA LEU A 65 2.17 1.75 8.94
C LEU A 65 1.62 1.98 10.34
N THR A 66 2.46 1.71 11.35
CA THR A 66 2.13 1.95 12.77
C THR A 66 1.98 3.44 13.04
N GLY A 67 0.90 3.85 13.72
CA GLY A 67 0.67 5.24 14.07
C GLY A 67 0.07 6.11 12.96
N PHE A 68 0.00 5.62 11.72
CA PHE A 68 -0.60 6.36 10.61
C PHE A 68 -2.12 6.53 10.75
N PRO A 69 -2.91 5.49 11.12
CA PRO A 69 -4.36 5.65 11.32
C PRO A 69 -4.70 6.73 12.36
N GLU A 70 -3.94 6.80 13.45
CA GLU A 70 -4.10 7.81 14.49
C GLU A 70 -3.73 9.21 13.97
N ALA A 71 -2.63 9.31 13.24
CA ALA A 71 -2.16 10.57 12.66
C ALA A 71 -3.12 11.15 11.62
N ILE A 72 -3.61 10.32 10.68
CA ILE A 72 -4.52 10.77 9.62
C ILE A 72 -5.86 11.21 10.19
N ASN A 73 -6.41 10.48 11.17
CA ASN A 73 -7.67 10.86 11.81
C ASN A 73 -7.56 12.17 12.59
N SER A 74 -6.36 12.54 13.06
CA SER A 74 -6.15 13.79 13.79
C SER A 74 -6.12 15.03 12.88
N ILE A 75 -5.65 14.90 11.63
CA ILE A 75 -5.46 16.04 10.72
C ILE A 75 -6.54 16.07 9.63
N TYR A 76 -6.92 14.90 9.11
CA TYR A 76 -7.94 14.74 8.09
C TYR A 76 -8.99 13.72 8.55
N PRO A 77 -9.92 14.10 9.44
CA PRO A 77 -10.86 13.18 10.07
C PRO A 77 -11.88 12.57 9.09
N GLN A 78 -12.10 13.20 7.93
CA GLN A 78 -13.01 12.71 6.89
C GLN A 78 -12.33 11.74 5.91
N THR A 79 -11.01 11.54 6.02
CA THR A 79 -10.28 10.67 5.10
C THR A 79 -10.63 9.21 5.28
N GLU A 80 -11.06 8.57 4.18
CA GLU A 80 -11.17 7.13 4.16
C GLU A 80 -9.78 6.51 3.94
N TYR A 81 -9.16 6.01 5.00
CA TYR A 81 -7.92 5.25 4.85
C TYR A 81 -8.21 3.78 4.49
N SER A 82 -7.51 3.27 3.49
CA SER A 82 -7.48 1.85 3.14
C SER A 82 -6.05 1.34 3.20
N CYS A 83 -5.88 0.09 3.64
CA CYS A 83 -4.57 -0.53 3.63
C CYS A 83 -4.27 -1.00 2.20
N ALA A 84 -3.30 -0.36 1.54
CA ALA A 84 -2.81 -0.74 0.20
C ALA A 84 -2.16 -2.15 0.17
N SER A 85 -2.10 -2.82 1.33
CA SER A 85 -1.55 -4.15 1.52
C SER A 85 -2.17 -5.24 0.62
N PHE A 86 -3.37 -5.05 0.05
CA PHE A 86 -4.03 -6.10 -0.74
C PHE A 86 -3.15 -6.60 -1.91
N THR A 87 -2.61 -5.71 -2.74
CA THR A 87 -1.75 -6.12 -3.87
C THR A 87 -0.32 -6.41 -3.42
N ARG A 88 0.18 -5.69 -2.42
CA ARG A 88 1.58 -5.73 -2.01
C ARG A 88 1.93 -6.96 -1.19
N TYR A 89 0.97 -7.56 -0.48
CA TYR A 89 1.18 -8.83 0.23
C TYR A 89 1.42 -9.97 -0.75
N VAL A 90 0.67 -10.03 -1.85
CA VAL A 90 0.91 -10.98 -2.94
C VAL A 90 2.33 -10.85 -3.47
N THR A 91 2.77 -9.61 -3.72
CA THR A 91 4.10 -9.35 -4.28
C THR A 91 5.23 -9.65 -3.27
N ARG A 92 5.04 -9.37 -1.97
CA ARG A 92 6.04 -9.68 -0.91
C ARG A 92 6.23 -11.18 -0.71
N LEU A 93 5.16 -11.96 -0.78
CA LEU A 93 5.24 -13.42 -0.68
C LEU A 93 5.84 -14.06 -1.92
N ASN A 94 5.61 -13.43 -3.07
CA ASN A 94 6.23 -13.78 -4.34
C ASN A 94 7.74 -13.50 -4.38
N MET A 95 8.32 -12.72 -3.44
CA MET A 95 9.78 -12.52 -3.38
C MET A 95 10.57 -13.76 -2.96
N TRP A 96 9.91 -14.80 -2.41
CA TRP A 96 10.60 -15.99 -1.91
C TRP A 96 10.97 -17.01 -2.99
N ARG A 97 10.42 -16.91 -4.22
CA ARG A 97 10.87 -17.68 -5.41
C ARG A 97 10.30 -17.06 -6.70
N GLN A 98 11.16 -16.48 -7.54
CA GLN A 98 10.76 -15.84 -8.81
C GLN A 98 9.97 -16.77 -9.76
N ASN A 99 10.24 -18.08 -9.72
CA ASN A 99 9.57 -19.05 -10.59
C ASN A 99 8.13 -19.43 -10.15
N THR A 100 7.78 -19.26 -8.88
CA THR A 100 6.40 -19.52 -8.40
C THR A 100 5.45 -18.36 -8.69
N ILE A 101 5.98 -17.14 -8.92
CA ILE A 101 5.21 -15.90 -9.16
C ILE A 101 4.27 -16.02 -10.36
N LYS A 102 4.81 -16.48 -11.50
CA LYS A 102 4.03 -16.57 -12.75
C LYS A 102 2.90 -17.60 -12.65
N ARG A 103 3.09 -18.63 -11.81
CA ARG A 103 2.17 -19.77 -11.66
C ARG A 103 1.09 -19.54 -10.59
N SER A 104 1.30 -18.60 -9.66
CA SER A 104 0.34 -18.23 -8.61
C SER A 104 -0.53 -17.02 -8.97
N TRP A 105 -0.04 -16.12 -9.83
CA TRP A 105 -0.75 -14.88 -10.17
C TRP A 105 -2.16 -15.05 -10.77
N PRO A 106 -2.44 -16.05 -11.64
CA PRO A 106 -3.77 -16.23 -12.20
C PRO A 106 -4.82 -16.59 -11.14
N SER A 107 -4.44 -17.40 -10.16
CA SER A 107 -5.34 -17.87 -9.09
C SER A 107 -5.73 -16.76 -8.10
N LEU A 108 -4.98 -15.66 -8.06
CA LEU A 108 -5.23 -14.52 -7.17
C LEU A 108 -6.11 -13.44 -7.82
N LYS A 109 -6.18 -13.39 -9.16
CA LYS A 109 -7.02 -12.44 -9.91
C LYS A 109 -8.48 -12.41 -9.47
N PRO A 110 -9.14 -13.56 -9.23
CA PRO A 110 -10.54 -13.58 -8.82
C PRO A 110 -10.80 -12.84 -7.51
N VAL A 111 -9.85 -12.84 -6.57
CA VAL A 111 -10.07 -12.25 -5.24
C VAL A 111 -10.04 -10.71 -5.28
N TYR A 112 -9.12 -10.07 -6.02
CA TYR A 112 -9.13 -8.60 -6.14
C TYR A 112 -10.04 -8.05 -7.23
N ARG A 113 -10.37 -8.84 -8.26
CA ARG A 113 -11.26 -8.40 -9.35
C ARG A 113 -12.71 -8.74 -9.09
N ALA A 114 -13.03 -9.35 -7.95
CA ALA A 114 -14.40 -9.63 -7.57
C ALA A 114 -15.25 -8.36 -7.64
N VAL A 115 -16.49 -8.54 -8.09
CA VAL A 115 -17.46 -7.44 -8.27
C VAL A 115 -18.03 -7.02 -6.92
N SER A 116 -18.27 -7.98 -6.03
CA SER A 116 -18.81 -7.81 -4.68
C SER A 116 -17.90 -8.41 -3.61
N LYS A 117 -18.17 -8.06 -2.34
CA LYS A 117 -17.44 -8.58 -1.18
C LYS A 117 -17.61 -10.10 -1.08
N GLU A 118 -18.82 -10.58 -1.28
CA GLU A 118 -19.23 -11.98 -1.19
C GLU A 118 -18.53 -12.81 -2.28
N ALA A 119 -18.49 -12.29 -3.51
CA ALA A 119 -17.73 -12.93 -4.60
C ALA A 119 -16.23 -13.02 -4.28
N ALA A 120 -15.67 -12.02 -3.58
CA ALA A 120 -14.30 -12.10 -3.08
C ALA A 120 -14.15 -13.12 -1.93
N GLU A 121 -15.21 -13.39 -1.15
CA GLU A 121 -15.22 -14.37 -0.06
C GLU A 121 -15.11 -15.77 -0.63
N THR A 122 -16.02 -16.09 -1.54
CA THR A 122 -16.02 -17.38 -2.24
C THR A 122 -14.70 -17.63 -2.98
N ALA A 123 -14.18 -16.62 -3.69
CA ALA A 123 -12.91 -16.74 -4.41
C ALA A 123 -11.70 -16.98 -3.46
N LEU A 124 -11.74 -16.42 -2.25
CA LEU A 124 -10.71 -16.63 -1.25
C LEU A 124 -10.81 -18.02 -0.63
N ASP A 125 -12.02 -18.47 -0.31
CA ASP A 125 -12.29 -19.80 0.23
C ASP A 125 -11.82 -20.88 -0.77
N GLU A 126 -12.10 -20.70 -2.05
CA GLU A 126 -11.60 -21.57 -3.12
C GLU A 126 -10.07 -21.57 -3.23
N LEU A 127 -9.44 -20.40 -3.07
CA LEU A 127 -7.99 -20.28 -3.11
C LEU A 127 -7.35 -20.99 -1.90
N GLU A 128 -7.97 -20.87 -0.72
CA GLU A 128 -7.55 -21.55 0.50
C GLU A 128 -7.72 -23.06 0.40
N ALA A 129 -8.82 -23.54 -0.19
CA ALA A 129 -9.00 -24.97 -0.47
C ALA A 129 -7.92 -25.51 -1.42
N LYS A 130 -7.55 -24.74 -2.46
CA LYS A 130 -6.58 -25.17 -3.48
C LYS A 130 -5.12 -25.03 -3.05
N ARG A 131 -4.79 -24.03 -2.23
CA ARG A 131 -3.40 -23.64 -1.92
C ARG A 131 -3.13 -23.28 -0.46
N GLY A 132 -4.08 -23.55 0.44
CA GLY A 132 -3.98 -23.29 1.87
C GLY A 132 -2.75 -23.88 2.52
N GLN A 133 -2.41 -25.12 2.16
CA GLN A 133 -1.21 -25.80 2.66
C GLN A 133 0.10 -25.18 2.16
N GLN A 134 0.11 -24.58 0.97
CA GLN A 134 1.33 -23.96 0.42
C GLN A 134 1.61 -22.59 1.04
N TYR A 135 0.56 -21.88 1.49
CA TYR A 135 0.65 -20.47 1.91
C TYR A 135 -0.24 -20.14 3.13
N PRO A 136 -0.13 -20.84 4.26
CA PRO A 136 -1.06 -20.67 5.39
C PRO A 136 -0.96 -19.27 6.04
N VAL A 137 0.26 -18.76 6.25
CA VAL A 137 0.51 -17.43 6.84
C VAL A 137 -0.08 -16.31 6.00
N VAL A 138 -0.11 -16.52 4.67
CA VAL A 138 -0.61 -15.56 3.69
C VAL A 138 -2.09 -15.34 3.83
N LEU A 139 -2.81 -16.45 3.81
CA LEU A 139 -4.27 -16.46 3.83
C LEU A 139 -4.78 -16.01 5.19
N GLN A 140 -4.08 -16.35 6.28
CA GLN A 140 -4.39 -15.81 7.61
C GLN A 140 -4.21 -14.30 7.70
N SER A 141 -3.10 -13.75 7.17
CA SER A 141 -2.91 -12.30 7.12
C SER A 141 -3.98 -11.62 6.26
N TRP A 142 -4.38 -12.27 5.17
CA TRP A 142 -5.48 -11.83 4.32
C TRP A 142 -6.79 -11.76 5.09
N ARG A 143 -7.22 -12.85 5.76
CA ARG A 143 -8.43 -12.87 6.58
C ARG A 143 -8.46 -11.72 7.59
N ARG A 144 -7.35 -11.51 8.32
CA ARG A 144 -7.25 -10.46 9.36
C ARG A 144 -7.34 -9.04 8.80
N LYS A 145 -6.67 -8.74 7.69
CA LYS A 145 -6.64 -7.38 7.11
C LYS A 145 -7.85 -7.08 6.22
N ARG A 146 -8.52 -8.13 5.76
CA ARG A 146 -9.62 -8.08 4.81
C ARG A 146 -10.85 -7.40 5.38
N GLU A 147 -11.23 -7.72 6.60
CA GLU A 147 -12.43 -7.15 7.21
C GLU A 147 -12.41 -5.62 7.21
N THR A 148 -11.25 -5.02 7.50
CA THR A 148 -11.06 -3.57 7.51
C THR A 148 -10.80 -2.98 6.12
N SER A 149 -9.98 -3.63 5.28
CA SER A 149 -9.47 -3.02 4.04
C SER A 149 -10.33 -3.32 2.81
N VAL A 150 -10.85 -4.55 2.69
CA VAL A 150 -11.70 -4.97 1.57
C VAL A 150 -13.06 -4.31 1.69
N ARG A 151 -13.65 -4.25 2.89
CA ARG A 151 -14.94 -3.58 3.09
C ARG A 151 -14.95 -2.13 2.59
N ARG A 152 -13.87 -1.37 2.85
CA ARG A 152 -13.74 0.02 2.40
C ARG A 152 -13.50 0.12 0.90
N THR A 153 -12.65 -0.74 0.35
CA THR A 153 -12.29 -0.67 -1.08
C THR A 153 -13.47 -1.00 -2.01
N PHE A 154 -14.38 -1.89 -1.59
CA PHE A 154 -15.55 -2.27 -2.40
C PHE A 154 -16.66 -1.21 -2.42
N ARG A 155 -16.60 -0.16 -1.58
CA ARG A 155 -17.49 1.00 -1.67
C ARG A 155 -17.24 1.82 -2.94
N TYR A 156 -16.03 1.77 -3.47
CA TYR A 156 -15.63 2.54 -4.64
C TYR A 156 -16.03 1.85 -5.96
N PRO A 157 -16.25 2.60 -7.04
CA PRO A 157 -16.46 2.02 -8.37
C PRO A 157 -15.19 1.35 -8.91
N ALA A 158 -15.35 0.47 -9.91
CA ALA A 158 -14.29 -0.40 -10.41
C ALA A 158 -13.06 0.36 -10.97
N ASN A 159 -13.27 1.55 -11.53
CA ASN A 159 -12.20 2.44 -12.01
C ASN A 159 -11.29 2.92 -10.86
N ILE A 160 -11.86 3.32 -9.72
CA ILE A 160 -11.10 3.75 -8.53
C ILE A 160 -10.43 2.55 -7.87
N ARG A 161 -11.13 1.41 -7.76
CA ARG A 161 -10.54 0.15 -7.28
C ARG A 161 -9.29 -0.23 -8.07
N LYS A 162 -9.32 -0.10 -9.40
CA LYS A 162 -8.17 -0.39 -10.27
C LYS A 162 -6.96 0.49 -9.92
N VAL A 163 -7.17 1.74 -9.54
CA VAL A 163 -6.10 2.66 -9.10
C VAL A 163 -5.57 2.25 -7.72
N ILE A 164 -6.44 1.86 -6.79
CA ILE A 164 -6.05 1.41 -5.44
C ILE A 164 -5.22 0.12 -5.50
N TYR A 165 -5.61 -0.83 -6.35
CA TYR A 165 -4.92 -2.13 -6.44
C TYR A 165 -3.71 -2.12 -7.38
N THR A 166 -3.53 -1.13 -8.25
CA THR A 166 -2.36 -1.12 -9.13
C THR A 166 -1.10 -0.69 -8.39
N THR A 167 -0.07 -1.54 -8.41
CA THR A 167 1.24 -1.17 -7.88
C THR A 167 2.06 -0.37 -8.89
N ASN A 168 1.62 -0.26 -10.15
CA ASN A 168 2.37 0.40 -11.23
C ASN A 168 2.77 1.83 -10.89
N ALA A 169 1.89 2.60 -10.23
CA ALA A 169 2.17 3.99 -9.88
C ALA A 169 3.37 4.08 -8.93
N ILE A 170 3.32 3.34 -7.83
CA ILE A 170 4.37 3.32 -6.80
C ILE A 170 5.65 2.64 -7.33
N GLU A 171 5.51 1.51 -8.02
CA GLU A 171 6.65 0.77 -8.59
C GLU A 171 7.39 1.58 -9.66
N SER A 172 6.68 2.35 -10.50
CA SER A 172 7.32 3.20 -11.51
C SER A 172 8.21 4.27 -10.88
N VAL A 173 7.76 4.86 -9.76
CA VAL A 173 8.49 5.86 -8.99
C VAL A 173 9.69 5.21 -8.29
N HIS A 174 9.49 4.11 -7.58
CA HIS A 174 10.58 3.36 -6.94
C HIS A 174 11.61 2.83 -7.95
N ARG A 175 11.20 2.41 -9.14
CA ARG A 175 12.11 1.95 -10.20
C ARG A 175 13.02 3.09 -10.67
N LYS A 176 12.47 4.30 -10.85
CA LYS A 176 13.27 5.48 -11.20
C LYS A 176 14.28 5.81 -10.10
N PHE A 177 13.84 5.86 -8.84
CA PHE A 177 14.75 6.08 -7.71
C PHE A 177 15.87 5.04 -7.66
N ARG A 178 15.55 3.75 -7.73
CA ARG A 178 16.55 2.68 -7.74
C ARG A 178 17.52 2.75 -8.92
N LYS A 179 17.08 3.22 -10.09
CA LYS A 179 17.95 3.39 -11.26
C LYS A 179 18.96 4.52 -11.03
N LEU A 180 18.53 5.62 -10.42
CA LEU A 180 19.37 6.79 -10.14
C LEU A 180 20.31 6.58 -8.96
N THR A 181 19.91 5.77 -7.97
CA THR A 181 20.71 5.47 -6.77
C THR A 181 21.56 4.21 -6.91
N LYS A 182 21.68 3.63 -8.12
CA LYS A 182 22.64 2.57 -8.41
C LYS A 182 24.01 3.23 -8.63
N THR A 183 24.70 3.48 -7.53
CA THR A 183 26.16 3.64 -7.45
C THR A 183 26.78 2.31 -7.09
#